data_AF-A0A963QF61-F1
#
_entry.id   AF-A0A963QF61-F1
#
_cell.length_a   1.000
_cell.length_b   1.000
_cell.length_c   1.000
_cell.angle_alpha   90.00
_cell.angle_beta   90.00
_cell.angle_gamma   90.00
#
_symmetry.space_group_name_H-M   'P 1'
#
loop_
_entity.id
_entity.type
_entity.pdbx_description
1 polymer ?
#
loop_
_entity_poly.entity_id
_entity_poly.type
_entity_poly.pdbx_seq_one_letter_code
_entity_poly.pdbx_strand_id
1 'polypeptide(L)'
;MSWIVAIGMAVAALAVFALLFRVSNGALTTLATALLLGLAGYALQARPGMPGAPKQADNPELKDGENLVTARKSFGGKDPPVRFQIIADGLTRQGQFANAAGILRGAVRDDPRDAEAWLAMANALVAHAEGNATPASDYAYARALSADPDYAAPPFFMGVMKVREGDLAGARALWRQALVRTPADAPWRPELERRVVTIEAVLAQIEAEEQAVLQRNRDGAKRASPPDSMSGDNDNDRRGAISR
;
A
#
# COMPACT_ATOMS: atom_id res chain seq x y z
N MET A 1 -7.48 26.58 30.07
CA MET A 1 -8.03 27.87 29.56
C MET A 1 -9.54 27.82 29.25
N SER A 2 -10.18 26.65 29.15
CA SER A 2 -11.60 26.50 28.77
C SER A 2 -12.62 27.00 29.81
N TRP A 3 -12.32 26.88 31.11
CA TRP A 3 -13.25 27.26 32.19
C TRP A 3 -13.58 28.75 32.23
N ILE A 4 -12.59 29.60 31.95
CA ILE A 4 -12.78 31.06 31.94
C ILE A 4 -13.74 31.46 30.80
N VAL A 5 -13.63 30.78 29.65
CA VAL A 5 -14.50 31.03 28.49
C VAL A 5 -15.93 30.56 28.77
N ALA A 6 -16.11 29.38 29.36
CA ALA A 6 -17.42 28.84 29.70
C ALA A 6 -18.17 29.71 30.73
N ILE A 7 -17.47 30.13 31.79
CA ILE A 7 -18.02 31.02 32.83
C ILE A 7 -18.33 32.40 32.22
N GLY A 8 -17.43 32.95 31.41
CA GLY A 8 -17.64 34.22 30.74
C GLY A 8 -18.88 34.23 29.84
N MET A 9 -19.11 33.14 29.09
CA MET A 9 -20.26 33.01 28.19
C MET A 9 -21.58 32.90 28.97
N ALA A 10 -21.59 32.19 30.11
CA ALA A 10 -22.76 32.10 30.98
C ALA A 10 -23.13 33.45 31.60
N VAL A 11 -22.15 34.23 32.06
CA VAL A 11 -22.36 35.58 32.60
C VAL A 11 -22.85 36.53 31.51
N ALA A 12 -22.29 36.46 30.31
CA ALA A 12 -22.73 37.27 29.18
C ALA A 12 -24.17 36.96 28.78
N ALA A 13 -24.55 35.69 28.71
CA ALA A 13 -25.93 35.28 28.42
C ALA A 13 -26.92 35.82 29.46
N LEU A 14 -26.57 35.77 30.74
CA LEU A 14 -27.40 36.26 31.83
C LEU A 14 -27.53 37.79 31.81
N ALA A 15 -26.44 38.51 31.51
CA ALA A 15 -26.43 39.97 31.37
C ALA A 15 -27.27 40.45 30.16
N VAL A 16 -27.14 39.80 29.00
CA VAL A 16 -27.95 40.09 27.80
C VAL A 16 -29.43 39.86 28.08
N PHE A 17 -29.77 38.77 28.77
CA PHE A 17 -31.15 38.46 29.12
C PHE A 17 -31.75 39.46 30.13
N ALA A 18 -30.97 39.86 31.14
CA ALA A 18 -31.38 40.88 32.11
C ALA A 18 -31.64 42.25 31.45
N LEU A 19 -30.80 42.63 30.48
CA LEU A 19 -30.81 43.94 29.86
C LEU A 19 -31.88 44.07 28.77
N LEU A 20 -32.14 43.00 28.00
CA LEU A 20 -33.18 42.98 26.96
C LEU A 20 -34.60 42.86 27.51
N PHE A 21 -34.81 42.11 28.60
CA PHE A 21 -36.15 41.76 29.06
C PHE A 21 -36.60 42.45 30.35
N ARG A 22 -35.78 43.33 30.96
CA ARG A 22 -36.07 44.07 32.24
C ARG A 22 -36.81 43.19 33.26
N VAL A 23 -36.29 41.98 33.45
CA VAL A 23 -36.96 40.91 34.19
C VAL A 23 -36.91 41.17 35.70
N SER A 24 -37.94 40.78 36.44
CA SER A 24 -37.97 40.89 37.90
C SER A 24 -36.89 40.01 38.55
N ASN A 25 -36.38 40.44 39.72
CA ASN A 25 -35.29 39.77 40.43
C ASN A 25 -35.57 38.27 40.69
N GLY A 26 -36.83 37.86 40.82
CA GLY A 26 -37.23 36.46 41.03
C GLY A 26 -37.08 35.56 39.80
N ALA A 27 -37.19 36.10 38.59
CA ALA A 27 -36.97 35.31 37.37
C ALA A 27 -35.49 35.32 36.93
N LEU A 28 -34.70 36.31 37.39
CA LEU A 28 -33.24 36.29 37.26
C LEU A 28 -32.60 35.20 38.11
N THR A 29 -33.09 34.97 39.33
CA THR A 29 -32.54 33.93 40.22
C THR A 29 -32.83 32.53 39.73
N THR A 30 -34.01 32.25 39.17
CA THR A 30 -34.30 30.93 38.57
C THR A 30 -33.42 30.64 37.36
N LEU A 31 -33.19 31.63 36.49
CA LEU A 31 -32.30 31.51 35.34
C LEU A 31 -30.84 31.30 35.78
N ALA A 32 -30.37 32.06 36.77
CA ALA A 32 -29.04 31.90 37.35
C ALA A 32 -28.84 30.50 37.93
N THR A 33 -29.86 29.98 38.63
CA THR A 33 -29.80 28.66 39.26
C THR A 33 -29.79 27.54 38.21
N ALA A 34 -30.59 27.67 37.14
CA ALA A 34 -30.57 26.73 36.02
C ALA A 34 -29.22 26.70 35.29
N LEU A 35 -28.59 27.87 35.09
CA LEU A 35 -27.25 27.98 34.52
C LEU A 35 -26.18 27.36 35.42
N LEU A 36 -26.25 27.60 36.74
CA LEU A 36 -25.32 27.01 37.70
C LEU A 36 -25.46 25.48 37.77
N LEU A 37 -26.68 24.94 37.73
CA LEU A 37 -26.92 23.50 37.67
C LEU A 37 -26.38 22.90 36.36
N GLY A 38 -26.58 23.58 35.23
CA GLY A 38 -25.99 23.18 33.94
C GLY A 38 -24.45 23.16 33.99
N LEU A 39 -23.83 24.18 34.59
CA LEU A 39 -22.38 24.25 34.79
C LEU A 39 -21.87 23.18 35.76
N ALA A 40 -22.61 22.87 36.82
CA ALA A 40 -22.28 21.80 37.76
C ALA A 40 -22.37 20.41 37.11
N GLY A 41 -23.41 20.17 36.29
CA GLY A 41 -23.53 18.96 35.48
C GLY A 41 -22.37 18.81 34.48
N TYR A 42 -22.02 19.92 33.80
CA TYR A 42 -20.85 19.96 32.92
C TYR A 42 -19.55 19.71 33.69
N ALA A 43 -19.37 20.26 34.89
CA ALA A 43 -18.18 20.03 35.71
C ALA A 43 -17.99 18.56 36.11
N LEU A 44 -19.09 17.85 36.37
CA LEU A 44 -19.06 16.43 36.77
C LEU A 44 -18.80 15.49 35.59
N GLN A 45 -19.26 15.83 34.37
CA GLN A 45 -19.13 14.96 33.19
C GLN A 45 -17.97 15.34 32.26
N ALA A 46 -17.57 16.61 32.21
CA ALA A 46 -16.58 17.07 31.26
C ALA A 46 -15.16 16.72 31.72
N ARG A 47 -14.36 16.23 30.77
CA ARG A 47 -12.90 16.11 30.90
C ARG A 47 -12.24 17.03 29.88
N PRO A 48 -12.28 18.36 30.09
CA PRO A 48 -11.88 19.36 29.10
C PRO A 48 -10.38 19.39 28.78
N GLY A 49 -9.57 18.61 29.50
CA GLY A 49 -8.14 18.44 29.25
C GLY A 49 -7.77 17.19 28.43
N MET A 50 -8.73 16.33 28.06
CA MET A 50 -8.42 15.21 27.19
C MET A 50 -8.20 15.69 25.75
N PRO A 51 -7.07 15.34 25.12
CA PRO A 51 -6.93 15.48 23.68
C PRO A 51 -8.07 14.75 22.98
N GLY A 52 -8.66 15.36 21.95
CA GLY A 52 -9.58 14.64 21.08
C GLY A 52 -8.86 13.42 20.52
N ALA A 53 -9.38 12.23 20.80
CA ALA A 53 -8.91 10.98 20.22
C ALA A 53 -9.88 10.61 19.09
N PRO A 54 -9.69 11.12 17.86
CA PRO A 54 -10.48 10.67 16.73
C PRO A 54 -10.31 9.16 16.61
N LYS A 55 -11.39 8.42 16.82
CA LYS A 55 -11.40 6.97 16.69
C LYS A 55 -11.33 6.64 15.21
N GLN A 56 -10.11 6.45 14.68
CA GLN A 56 -9.94 5.82 13.37
C GLN A 56 -10.55 4.43 13.46
N ALA A 57 -11.50 4.13 12.57
CA ALA A 57 -12.06 2.79 12.47
C ALA A 57 -10.91 1.83 12.12
N ASP A 58 -10.79 0.73 12.87
CA ASP A 58 -9.85 -0.34 12.56
C ASP A 58 -10.38 -1.17 11.38
N ASN A 59 -10.51 -0.53 10.22
CA ASN A 59 -10.94 -1.16 8.98
C ASN A 59 -9.70 -1.40 8.09
N PRO A 60 -9.36 -2.67 7.77
CA PRO A 60 -8.27 -3.02 6.87
C PRO A 60 -8.32 -2.28 5.54
N GLU A 61 -9.50 -2.10 4.94
CA GLU A 61 -9.65 -1.40 3.64
C GLU A 61 -9.23 0.07 3.71
N LEU A 62 -9.53 0.74 4.82
CA LEU A 62 -9.12 2.14 5.05
C LEU A 62 -7.61 2.24 5.25
N LYS A 63 -7.01 1.26 5.94
CA LYS A 63 -5.56 1.16 6.11
C LYS A 63 -4.87 0.92 4.77
N ASP A 64 -5.42 0.03 3.95
CA ASP A 64 -4.90 -0.25 2.60
C ASP A 64 -4.99 1.00 1.71
N GLY A 65 -6.10 1.72 1.76
CA GLY A 65 -6.28 2.99 1.05
C GLY A 65 -5.29 4.09 1.48
N GLU A 66 -5.10 4.30 2.78
CA GLU A 66 -4.14 5.29 3.29
C GLU A 66 -2.70 4.93 2.93
N ASN A 67 -2.33 3.65 3.10
CA ASN A 67 -1.01 3.14 2.74
C ASN A 67 -0.74 3.33 1.25
N LEU A 68 -1.73 3.08 0.39
CA LEU A 68 -1.63 3.28 -1.05
C LEU A 68 -1.38 4.74 -1.42
N VAL A 69 -2.15 5.68 -0.84
CA VAL A 69 -1.99 7.11 -1.11
C VAL A 69 -0.64 7.62 -0.59
N THR A 70 -0.25 7.22 0.62
CA THR A 70 1.03 7.63 1.22
C THR A 70 2.22 7.07 0.44
N ALA A 71 2.16 5.79 0.04
CA ALA A 71 3.18 5.17 -0.80
C ALA A 71 3.30 5.86 -2.16
N ARG A 72 2.20 6.32 -2.76
CA ARG A 72 2.25 7.03 -4.05
C ARG A 72 2.91 8.41 -3.90
N LYS A 73 2.50 9.15 -2.86
CA LYS A 73 3.03 10.51 -2.60
C LYS A 73 4.50 10.55 -2.24
N SER A 74 5.07 9.49 -1.67
CA SER A 74 6.50 9.43 -1.32
C SER A 74 7.42 9.50 -2.54
N PHE A 75 6.92 9.18 -3.74
CA PHE A 75 7.65 9.33 -4.99
C PHE A 75 7.69 10.77 -5.52
N GLY A 76 6.95 11.70 -4.90
CA GLY A 76 6.89 13.10 -5.32
C GLY A 76 6.31 13.26 -6.73
N GLY A 77 5.02 13.57 -6.83
CA GLY A 77 4.49 14.08 -8.10
C GLY A 77 5.21 15.37 -8.48
N LYS A 78 5.65 15.51 -9.74
CA LYS A 78 6.35 16.72 -10.23
C LYS A 78 5.45 17.96 -10.22
N ASP A 79 4.13 17.77 -10.19
CA ASP A 79 3.13 18.84 -10.26
C ASP A 79 2.28 18.93 -8.98
N PRO A 80 1.82 20.14 -8.60
CA PRO A 80 0.89 20.30 -7.49
C PRO A 80 -0.40 19.51 -7.76
N PRO A 81 -0.96 18.83 -6.75
CA PRO A 81 -2.07 17.93 -6.97
C PRO A 81 -3.28 18.69 -7.51
N VAL A 82 -3.68 18.35 -8.74
CA VAL A 82 -4.91 18.86 -9.37
C VAL A 82 -6.11 18.50 -8.50
N ARG A 83 -7.16 19.35 -8.52
CA ARG A 83 -8.38 19.19 -7.71
C ARG A 83 -8.93 17.75 -7.70
N PHE A 84 -8.85 17.05 -8.84
CA PHE A 84 -9.31 15.67 -8.98
C PHE A 84 -8.49 14.66 -8.18
N GLN A 85 -7.16 14.84 -8.05
CA GLN A 85 -6.31 13.95 -7.27
C GLN A 85 -6.62 14.05 -5.77
N ILE A 86 -6.91 15.24 -5.25
CA ILE A 86 -7.28 15.43 -3.84
C ILE A 86 -8.59 14.69 -3.51
N ILE A 87 -9.60 14.82 -4.38
CA ILE A 87 -10.88 14.13 -4.22
C ILE A 87 -10.68 12.61 -4.32
N ALA A 88 -9.93 12.17 -5.33
CA ALA A 88 -9.64 10.75 -5.53
C ALA A 88 -8.89 10.14 -4.34
N ASP A 89 -7.89 10.84 -3.80
CA ASP A 89 -7.18 10.41 -2.59
C ASP A 89 -8.12 10.29 -1.39
N GLY A 90 -9.08 11.21 -1.25
CA GLY A 90 -10.11 11.12 -0.21
C GLY A 90 -10.98 9.88 -0.36
N LEU A 91 -11.37 9.55 -1.59
CA LEU A 91 -12.15 8.35 -1.92
C LEU A 91 -11.33 7.07 -1.70
N THR A 92 -10.06 7.05 -2.10
CA THR A 92 -9.14 5.92 -1.90
C THR A 92 -8.96 5.62 -0.43
N ARG A 93 -8.77 6.64 0.43
CA ARG A 93 -8.71 6.46 1.89
C ARG A 93 -9.98 5.88 2.48
N GLN A 94 -11.12 6.08 1.82
CA GLN A 94 -12.42 5.55 2.22
C GLN A 94 -12.70 4.15 1.64
N GLY A 95 -11.74 3.52 0.95
CA GLY A 95 -11.93 2.23 0.26
C GLY A 95 -12.79 2.34 -1.01
N GLN A 96 -13.20 3.54 -1.42
CA GLN A 96 -14.07 3.76 -2.57
C GLN A 96 -13.27 3.81 -3.88
N PHE A 97 -12.57 2.71 -4.18
CA PHE A 97 -11.60 2.65 -5.28
C PHE A 97 -12.23 2.85 -6.67
N ALA A 98 -13.43 2.30 -6.91
CA ALA A 98 -14.15 2.51 -8.17
C ALA A 98 -14.53 3.99 -8.39
N ASN A 99 -14.98 4.68 -7.33
CA ASN A 99 -15.30 6.10 -7.38
C ASN A 99 -14.04 6.94 -7.61
N ALA A 100 -12.94 6.61 -6.94
CA ALA A 100 -11.64 7.26 -7.14
C ALA A 100 -11.18 7.15 -8.59
N ALA A 101 -11.22 5.95 -9.18
CA ALA A 101 -10.90 5.74 -10.60
C ALA A 101 -11.84 6.52 -11.54
N GLY A 102 -13.14 6.63 -11.18
CA GLY A 102 -14.12 7.43 -11.90
C GLY A 102 -13.78 8.93 -11.94
N ILE A 103 -13.34 9.49 -10.82
CA ILE A 103 -12.87 10.89 -10.71
C ILE A 103 -11.57 11.09 -11.51
N LEU A 104 -10.61 10.17 -11.36
CA LEU A 104 -9.31 10.24 -12.04
C LEU A 104 -9.42 10.10 -13.54
N ARG A 105 -10.43 9.37 -14.04
CA ARG A 105 -10.77 9.35 -15.48
C ARG A 105 -11.10 10.75 -16.01
N GLY A 106 -11.69 11.63 -15.19
CA GLY A 106 -11.89 13.03 -15.54
C GLY A 106 -10.56 13.79 -15.59
N ALA A 107 -9.69 13.58 -14.59
CA ALA A 107 -8.37 14.20 -14.52
C ALA A 107 -7.52 13.90 -15.76
N VAL A 108 -7.41 12.63 -16.14
CA VAL A 108 -6.59 12.21 -17.30
C VAL A 108 -7.21 12.56 -18.65
N ARG A 109 -8.50 12.93 -18.69
CA ARG A 109 -9.14 13.51 -19.89
C ARG A 109 -8.83 14.99 -20.02
N ASP A 110 -8.74 15.70 -18.90
CA ASP A 110 -8.42 17.12 -18.83
C ASP A 110 -6.93 17.36 -19.14
N ASP A 111 -6.04 16.59 -18.50
CA ASP A 111 -4.61 16.54 -18.85
C ASP A 111 -4.14 15.10 -19.11
N PRO A 112 -4.07 14.68 -20.38
CA PRO A 112 -3.56 13.37 -20.76
C PRO A 112 -2.07 13.14 -20.48
N ARG A 113 -1.31 14.19 -20.10
CA ARG A 113 0.12 14.13 -19.78
C ARG A 113 0.39 14.13 -18.26
N ASP A 114 -0.64 14.16 -17.43
CA ASP A 114 -0.48 14.04 -15.98
C ASP A 114 -0.16 12.58 -15.61
N ALA A 115 1.13 12.28 -15.44
CA ALA A 115 1.62 10.96 -15.07
C ALA A 115 1.12 10.51 -13.68
N GLU A 116 0.94 11.44 -12.74
CA GLU A 116 0.46 11.15 -11.38
C GLU A 116 -1.03 10.83 -11.37
N ALA A 117 -1.85 11.51 -12.18
CA ALA A 117 -3.26 11.15 -12.34
C ALA A 117 -3.44 9.76 -12.97
N TRP A 118 -2.66 9.43 -13.99
CA TRP A 118 -2.65 8.09 -14.58
C TRP A 118 -2.22 7.02 -13.57
N LEU A 119 -1.17 7.30 -12.78
CA LEU A 119 -0.72 6.40 -11.73
C LEU A 119 -1.78 6.20 -10.64
N ALA A 120 -2.35 7.29 -10.13
CA ALA A 120 -3.42 7.22 -9.14
C ALA A 120 -4.60 6.41 -9.66
N MET A 121 -4.93 6.53 -10.96
CA MET A 121 -6.02 5.79 -11.58
C MET A 121 -5.69 4.30 -11.64
N ALA A 122 -4.46 3.94 -12.05
CA ALA A 122 -3.99 2.56 -12.08
C ALA A 122 -4.05 1.92 -10.68
N ASN A 123 -3.53 2.61 -9.66
CA ASN A 123 -3.54 2.16 -8.28
C ASN A 123 -4.97 1.94 -7.75
N ALA A 124 -5.89 2.86 -8.05
CA ALA A 124 -7.29 2.71 -7.68
C ALA A 124 -7.95 1.52 -8.38
N LEU A 125 -7.64 1.28 -9.66
CA LEU A 125 -8.17 0.13 -10.40
C LEU A 125 -7.66 -1.20 -9.83
N VAL A 126 -6.37 -1.28 -9.48
CA VAL A 126 -5.77 -2.46 -8.84
C VAL A 126 -6.40 -2.70 -7.46
N ALA A 127 -6.55 -1.66 -6.64
CA ALA A 127 -7.19 -1.78 -5.34
C ALA A 127 -8.67 -2.19 -5.45
N HIS A 128 -9.39 -1.69 -6.45
CA HIS A 128 -10.75 -2.13 -6.74
C HIS A 128 -10.83 -3.61 -7.13
N ALA A 129 -9.80 -4.11 -7.82
CA ALA A 129 -9.66 -5.52 -8.20
C ALA A 129 -8.95 -6.37 -7.12
N GLU A 130 -8.98 -5.94 -5.85
CA GLU A 130 -8.40 -6.66 -4.71
C GLU A 130 -6.89 -6.95 -4.85
N GLY A 131 -6.17 -6.04 -5.50
CA GLY A 131 -4.73 -6.15 -5.70
C GLY A 131 -4.31 -6.87 -7.00
N ASN A 132 -5.28 -7.29 -7.82
CA ASN A 132 -5.02 -7.97 -9.08
C ASN A 132 -4.81 -7.00 -10.26
N ALA A 133 -3.97 -7.40 -11.20
CA ALA A 133 -3.86 -6.75 -12.50
C ALA A 133 -5.18 -6.79 -13.25
N THR A 134 -5.50 -5.71 -13.96
CA THR A 134 -6.55 -5.69 -14.98
C THR A 134 -6.03 -5.03 -16.24
N PRO A 135 -6.61 -5.31 -17.43
CA PRO A 135 -6.24 -4.60 -18.65
C PRO A 135 -6.37 -3.07 -18.53
N ALA A 136 -7.31 -2.59 -17.71
CA ALA A 136 -7.50 -1.17 -17.45
C ALA A 136 -6.40 -0.58 -16.57
N SER A 137 -5.95 -1.29 -15.53
CA SER A 137 -4.81 -0.84 -14.71
C SER A 137 -3.52 -0.85 -15.50
N ASP A 138 -3.28 -1.88 -16.32
CA ASP A 138 -2.09 -1.99 -17.17
C ASP A 138 -2.03 -0.85 -18.18
N TYR A 139 -3.17 -0.54 -18.81
CA TYR A 139 -3.28 0.62 -19.68
C TYR A 139 -2.94 1.91 -18.93
N ALA A 140 -3.50 2.13 -17.74
CA ALA A 140 -3.24 3.35 -16.97
C ALA A 140 -1.76 3.46 -16.55
N TYR A 141 -1.11 2.38 -16.12
CA TYR A 141 0.33 2.38 -15.84
C TYR A 141 1.17 2.68 -17.09
N ALA A 142 0.82 2.09 -18.23
CA ALA A 142 1.51 2.36 -19.50
C ALA A 142 1.37 3.84 -19.91
N ARG A 143 0.20 4.46 -19.67
CA ARG A 143 -0.01 5.89 -19.87
C ARG A 143 0.80 6.74 -18.91
N ALA A 144 0.89 6.37 -17.63
CA ALA A 144 1.73 7.07 -16.65
C ALA A 144 3.21 7.08 -17.08
N LEU A 145 3.74 5.91 -17.49
CA LEU A 145 5.11 5.78 -18.02
C LEU A 145 5.33 6.54 -19.33
N SER A 146 4.32 6.60 -20.20
CA SER A 146 4.42 7.36 -21.45
C SER A 146 4.40 8.87 -21.22
N ALA A 147 3.67 9.31 -20.19
CA ALA A 147 3.58 10.72 -19.80
C ALA A 147 4.87 11.22 -19.15
N ASP A 148 5.49 10.40 -18.30
CA ASP A 148 6.80 10.70 -17.70
C ASP A 148 7.66 9.41 -17.61
N PRO A 149 8.57 9.19 -18.57
CA PRO A 149 9.44 8.01 -18.60
C PRO A 149 10.44 7.90 -17.43
N ASP A 150 10.69 9.01 -16.74
CA ASP A 150 11.58 9.10 -15.59
C ASP A 150 10.82 9.00 -14.26
N TYR A 151 9.48 8.91 -14.31
CA TYR A 151 8.68 8.74 -13.11
C TYR A 151 8.84 7.33 -12.56
N ALA A 152 9.48 7.20 -11.40
CA ALA A 152 9.83 5.92 -10.81
C ALA A 152 8.65 5.20 -10.14
N ALA A 153 7.53 5.87 -9.92
CA ALA A 153 6.41 5.31 -9.16
C ALA A 153 5.62 4.24 -9.95
N PRO A 154 5.22 4.42 -11.22
CA PRO A 154 4.56 3.35 -11.98
C PRO A 154 5.31 2.00 -11.99
N PRO A 155 6.62 1.92 -12.33
CA PRO A 155 7.32 0.64 -12.32
C PRO A 155 7.48 0.06 -10.91
N PHE A 156 7.50 0.91 -9.87
CA PHE A 156 7.45 0.43 -8.48
C PHE A 156 6.16 -0.35 -8.22
N PHE A 157 4.99 0.25 -8.46
CA PHE A 157 3.69 -0.39 -8.21
C PHE A 157 3.44 -1.60 -9.11
N MET A 158 3.84 -1.54 -10.38
CA MET A 158 3.77 -2.69 -11.29
C MET A 158 4.59 -3.87 -10.76
N GLY A 159 5.80 -3.63 -10.25
CA GLY A 159 6.61 -4.69 -9.65
C GLY A 159 5.99 -5.28 -8.38
N VAL A 160 5.28 -4.48 -7.56
CA VAL A 160 4.53 -5.00 -6.40
C VAL A 160 3.44 -5.97 -6.85
N MET A 161 2.75 -5.63 -7.93
CA MET A 161 1.77 -6.52 -8.57
C MET A 161 2.41 -7.81 -9.08
N LYS A 162 3.56 -7.72 -9.75
CA LYS A 162 4.32 -8.90 -10.23
C LYS A 162 4.75 -9.82 -9.09
N VAL A 163 5.14 -9.28 -7.95
CA VAL A 163 5.41 -10.10 -6.75
C VAL A 163 4.15 -10.84 -6.27
N ARG A 164 2.98 -10.19 -6.27
CA ARG A 164 1.71 -10.84 -5.89
C ARG A 164 1.30 -11.94 -6.87
N GLU A 165 1.58 -11.76 -8.16
CA GLU A 165 1.38 -12.78 -9.20
C GLU A 165 2.38 -13.94 -9.11
N GLY A 166 3.41 -13.84 -8.27
CA GLY A 166 4.50 -14.82 -8.18
C GLY A 166 5.59 -14.65 -9.25
N ASP A 167 5.48 -13.65 -10.13
CA ASP A 167 6.48 -13.32 -11.14
C ASP A 167 7.61 -12.46 -10.54
N LEU A 168 8.43 -13.11 -9.71
CA LEU A 168 9.59 -12.48 -9.07
C LEU A 168 10.63 -12.02 -10.09
N ALA A 169 10.79 -12.76 -11.20
CA ALA A 169 11.74 -12.40 -12.25
C ALA A 169 11.32 -11.12 -13.00
N GLY A 170 10.03 -10.98 -13.31
CA GLY A 170 9.44 -9.78 -13.91
C GLY A 170 9.50 -8.58 -12.97
N ALA A 171 9.20 -8.77 -11.68
CA ALA A 171 9.34 -7.72 -10.68
C ALA A 171 10.79 -7.21 -10.59
N ARG A 172 11.78 -8.12 -10.52
CA ARG A 172 13.21 -7.78 -10.54
C ARG A 172 13.57 -6.97 -11.78
N ALA A 173 13.12 -7.40 -12.96
CA ALA A 173 13.44 -6.73 -14.21
C ALA A 173 12.89 -5.29 -14.24
N LEU A 174 11.63 -5.09 -13.85
CA LEU A 174 11.00 -3.77 -13.76
C LEU A 174 11.73 -2.84 -12.80
N TRP A 175 12.00 -3.31 -11.58
CA TRP A 175 12.64 -2.50 -10.55
C TRP A 175 14.11 -2.17 -10.88
N ARG A 176 14.86 -3.10 -11.48
CA ARG A 176 16.21 -2.81 -11.96
C ARG A 176 16.23 -1.76 -13.06
N GLN A 177 15.30 -1.83 -14.01
CA GLN A 177 15.19 -0.81 -15.06
C GLN A 177 14.83 0.56 -14.47
N ALA A 178 13.93 0.60 -13.49
CA ALA A 178 13.58 1.83 -12.79
C ALA A 178 14.77 2.42 -12.00
N LEU A 179 15.59 1.58 -11.35
CA LEU A 179 16.80 2.02 -10.64
C LEU A 179 17.84 2.66 -11.55
N VAL A 180 17.99 2.16 -12.78
CA VAL A 180 18.94 2.73 -13.77
C VAL A 180 18.58 4.17 -14.12
N ARG A 181 17.29 4.50 -14.16
CA ARG A 181 16.78 5.84 -14.51
C ARG A 181 16.62 6.77 -13.30
N THR A 182 16.68 6.21 -12.09
CA THR A 182 16.45 6.96 -10.85
C THR A 182 17.73 7.70 -10.42
N PRO A 183 17.68 9.03 -10.18
CA PRO A 183 18.81 9.78 -9.62
C PRO A 183 19.31 9.21 -8.29
N ALA A 184 20.60 9.38 -7.99
CA ALA A 184 21.23 8.80 -6.79
C ALA A 184 20.68 9.38 -5.47
N ASP A 185 20.21 10.62 -5.49
CA ASP A 185 19.66 11.38 -4.37
C ASP A 185 18.14 11.24 -4.22
N ALA A 186 17.49 10.45 -5.10
CA ALA A 186 16.06 10.26 -5.05
C ALA A 186 15.61 9.59 -3.73
N PRO A 187 14.68 10.19 -2.95
CA PRO A 187 14.27 9.67 -1.65
C PRO A 187 13.73 8.23 -1.64
N TRP A 188 13.14 7.80 -2.76
CA TRP A 188 12.58 6.45 -2.93
C TRP A 188 13.60 5.39 -3.38
N ARG A 189 14.78 5.81 -3.84
CA ARG A 189 15.81 4.90 -4.37
C ARG A 189 16.21 3.81 -3.36
N PRO A 190 16.45 4.10 -2.07
CA PRO A 190 16.86 3.06 -1.11
C PRO A 190 15.80 1.97 -0.90
N GLU A 191 14.52 2.30 -0.99
CA GLU A 191 13.44 1.31 -0.89
C GLU A 191 13.41 0.40 -2.12
N LEU A 192 13.60 0.97 -3.30
CA LEU A 192 13.66 0.20 -4.54
C LEU A 192 14.88 -0.73 -4.58
N GLU A 193 16.04 -0.27 -4.11
CA GLU A 193 17.26 -1.08 -3.96
C GLU A 193 17.05 -2.26 -3.00
N ARG A 194 16.48 -2.01 -1.80
CA ARG A 194 16.17 -3.07 -0.84
C ARG A 194 15.30 -4.16 -1.45
N ARG A 195 14.26 -3.76 -2.18
CA ARG A 195 13.33 -4.70 -2.83
C ARG A 195 14.00 -5.56 -3.88
N VAL A 196 14.88 -4.99 -4.70
CA VAL A 196 15.67 -5.75 -5.68
C VAL A 196 16.56 -6.76 -4.97
N VAL A 197 17.30 -6.35 -3.94
CA VAL A 197 18.16 -7.25 -3.15
C VAL A 197 17.34 -8.39 -2.52
N THR A 198 16.16 -8.09 -1.95
CA THR A 198 15.28 -9.11 -1.38
C THR A 198 14.83 -10.12 -2.43
N ILE A 199 14.37 -9.68 -3.59
CA ILE A 199 13.94 -10.59 -4.65
C ILE A 199 15.11 -11.42 -5.18
N GLU A 200 16.28 -10.82 -5.36
CA GLU A 200 17.48 -11.55 -5.81
C GLU A 200 17.89 -12.64 -4.83
N ALA A 201 17.81 -12.38 -3.52
CA ALA A 201 18.06 -13.39 -2.50
C ALA A 201 17.04 -14.55 -2.56
N VAL A 202 15.75 -14.23 -2.73
CA VAL A 202 14.69 -15.24 -2.83
C VAL A 202 14.87 -16.10 -4.08
N LEU A 203 15.15 -15.48 -5.24
CA LEU A 203 15.40 -16.21 -6.49
C LEU A 203 16.61 -17.14 -6.37
N ALA A 204 17.72 -16.65 -5.78
CA ALA A 204 18.91 -17.48 -5.56
C ALA A 204 18.63 -18.68 -4.65
N GLN A 205 17.78 -18.52 -3.64
CA GLN A 205 17.35 -19.62 -2.78
C GLN A 205 16.54 -20.66 -3.56
N ILE A 206 15.57 -20.23 -4.37
CA ILE A 206 14.76 -21.12 -5.22
C ILE A 206 15.68 -21.92 -6.16
N GLU A 207 16.62 -21.26 -6.83
CA GLU A 207 17.57 -21.92 -7.74
C GLU A 207 18.45 -22.94 -7.00
N ALA A 208 18.93 -22.61 -5.79
CA ALA A 208 19.74 -23.52 -4.98
C ALA A 208 18.96 -24.76 -4.52
N GLU A 209 17.69 -24.58 -4.12
CA GLU A 209 16.80 -25.68 -3.74
C GLU A 209 16.52 -26.60 -4.93
N GLU A 210 16.25 -26.04 -6.11
CA GLU A 210 16.05 -26.79 -7.34
C GLU A 210 17.30 -27.62 -7.70
N GLN A 211 18.48 -27.01 -7.64
CA GLN A 211 19.75 -27.70 -7.87
C GLN A 211 20.01 -28.83 -6.86
N ALA A 212 19.68 -28.62 -5.59
CA ALA A 212 19.83 -29.63 -4.56
C ALA A 212 18.90 -30.83 -4.79
N VAL A 213 17.67 -30.59 -5.25
CA VAL A 213 16.73 -31.65 -5.64
C VAL A 213 17.24 -32.43 -6.86
N LEU A 214 17.71 -31.73 -7.90
CA LEU A 214 18.26 -32.34 -9.10
C LEU A 214 19.48 -33.21 -8.78
N GLN A 215 20.38 -32.72 -7.94
CA GLN A 215 21.57 -33.45 -7.51
C GLN A 215 21.19 -34.71 -6.72
N ARG A 216 20.24 -34.59 -5.77
CA ARG A 216 19.72 -35.74 -5.01
C ARG A 216 19.12 -36.81 -5.94
N ASN A 217 18.33 -36.39 -6.93
CA ASN A 217 17.73 -37.32 -7.89
C ASN A 217 18.79 -38.03 -8.74
N ARG A 218 19.83 -37.31 -9.16
CA ARG A 218 20.96 -37.87 -9.91
C ARG A 218 21.74 -38.90 -9.09
N ASP A 219 22.00 -38.60 -7.81
CA ASP A 219 22.72 -39.50 -6.91
C ASP A 219 21.88 -40.73 -6.54
N GLY A 220 20.56 -40.57 -6.41
CA GLY A 220 19.62 -41.68 -6.27
C GLY A 220 19.59 -42.59 -7.50
N ALA A 221 19.54 -42.02 -8.71
CA ALA A 221 19.58 -42.77 -9.96
C ALA A 221 20.89 -43.57 -10.11
N LYS A 222 22.04 -42.98 -9.78
CA LYS A 222 23.34 -43.67 -9.79
C LYS A 222 23.41 -44.85 -8.80
N ARG A 223 22.74 -44.74 -7.64
CA ARG A 223 22.68 -45.84 -6.65
C ARG A 223 21.73 -46.97 -7.06
N ALA A 224 20.70 -46.66 -7.85
CA ALA A 224 19.72 -47.64 -8.33
C ALA A 224 20.19 -48.39 -9.58
N SER A 225 21.16 -47.86 -10.33
CA SER A 225 21.85 -48.61 -11.39
C SER A 225 22.78 -49.66 -10.77
N PRO A 226 22.61 -50.97 -11.06
CA PRO A 226 23.55 -51.97 -10.60
C PRO A 226 24.96 -51.64 -11.13
N PRO A 227 26.03 -51.92 -10.37
CA PRO A 227 27.37 -51.81 -10.93
C PRO A 227 27.44 -52.73 -12.15
N ASP A 228 27.99 -52.24 -13.26
CA ASP A 228 28.41 -53.05 -14.40
C ASP A 228 29.53 -54.01 -13.93
N SER A 229 29.17 -55.01 -13.15
CA SER A 229 30.06 -56.10 -12.76
C SER A 229 29.73 -57.31 -13.61
N MET A 230 30.67 -57.60 -14.50
CA MET A 230 30.93 -58.88 -15.17
C MET A 230 30.16 -59.19 -16.47
N SER A 231 30.52 -58.50 -17.55
CA SER A 231 30.52 -59.10 -18.90
C SER A 231 31.96 -59.13 -19.43
N GLY A 232 32.77 -59.99 -18.82
CA GLY A 232 34.19 -60.09 -19.16
C GLY A 232 34.89 -61.24 -18.47
N ASP A 233 34.37 -62.46 -18.61
CA ASP A 233 35.20 -63.68 -18.60
C ASP A 233 34.37 -64.91 -19.02
N ASN A 234 34.22 -65.18 -20.32
CA ASN A 234 33.76 -66.51 -20.76
C ASN A 234 34.15 -66.77 -22.21
N ASP A 235 35.43 -67.02 -22.48
CA ASP A 235 35.86 -67.61 -23.75
C ASP A 235 37.26 -68.23 -23.65
N ASN A 236 37.46 -69.26 -22.80
CA ASN A 236 38.67 -70.09 -22.94
C ASN A 236 38.63 -71.52 -22.37
N ASP A 237 37.52 -72.27 -22.45
CA ASP A 237 37.53 -73.66 -21.91
C ASP A 237 36.79 -74.73 -22.74
N ARG A 238 36.64 -74.56 -24.07
CA ARG A 238 36.06 -75.60 -24.94
C ARG A 238 36.87 -75.94 -26.19
N ARG A 239 38.18 -76.13 -26.04
CA ARG A 239 38.99 -76.80 -27.07
C ARG A 239 39.99 -77.77 -26.43
N GLY A 240 39.55 -79.00 -26.17
CA GLY A 240 40.50 -80.10 -25.95
C GLY A 240 39.97 -81.27 -25.13
N ALA A 241 39.23 -82.18 -25.76
CA ALA A 241 39.22 -83.63 -25.46
C ALA A 241 38.22 -84.28 -26.44
N ILE A 242 38.63 -84.86 -27.58
CA ILE A 242 39.33 -86.15 -27.75
C ILE A 242 38.40 -87.35 -27.47
N SER A 243 38.02 -88.00 -28.58
CA SER A 243 38.00 -89.46 -28.83
C SER A 243 36.75 -90.33 -28.60
N ARG A 244 36.49 -91.05 -29.70
CA ARG A 244 35.86 -92.36 -29.92
C ARG A 244 34.34 -92.44 -30.01
#